data_AF-A0A9P5TZR4-F1
#
_entry.id   AF-A0A9P5TZR4-F1
#
_cell.length_a   1.000
_cell.length_b   1.000
_cell.length_c   1.000
_cell.angle_alpha   90.00
_cell.angle_beta   90.00
_cell.angle_gamma   90.00
#
_symmetry.space_group_name_H-M   'P 1'
#
loop_
_entity.id
_entity.type
_entity.pdbx_description
1 polymer ?
#
loop_
_entity_poly.entity_id
_entity_poly.type
_entity_poly.pdbx_seq_one_letter_code
_entity_poly.pdbx_strand_id
1 'polypeptide(L)'
;MSQQVFAFITKAQTAYHSGKYLEASQNYQKAIKKILKDERVGVKLPPSAIVGANDPREVLPYCWALFTHLFRDANTMKFVNQASDPEGYKLLNSFRVGHTNPSHARFRTAEDKILLKGMQIVASGTIGLVVWDTHDRVTAAKRYREAIELAKTHEVFNSFGDSFDESPKPGAQGLKHFELWVAENLKETKNNLKYLARVDDRGEDLDSFFGDPESPAGNLRKQQLPYPYVRYEPDGTRTVVENHVVATDRCANCGKRDTKLARCGTCLKVAYCGVDCQKADWKKHKATVCVQKKKQ
;
A
#
# COMPACT_ATOMS: atom_id res chain seq x y z
N MET A 1 -2.19 14.13 -27.77
CA MET A 1 -2.94 13.01 -27.19
C MET A 1 -3.94 12.52 -28.21
N SER A 2 -4.00 11.20 -28.45
CA SER A 2 -4.95 10.64 -29.42
C SER A 2 -6.41 10.76 -28.98
N GLN A 3 -7.31 10.92 -29.96
CA GLN A 3 -8.76 10.89 -29.76
C GLN A 3 -9.22 9.58 -29.09
N GLN A 4 -8.49 8.49 -29.31
CA GLN A 4 -8.79 7.18 -28.74
C GLN A 4 -8.67 7.17 -27.21
N VAL A 5 -7.67 7.84 -26.64
CA VAL A 5 -7.50 7.92 -25.17
C VAL A 5 -8.66 8.69 -24.55
N PHE A 6 -9.04 9.83 -25.12
CA PHE A 6 -10.20 10.60 -24.66
C PHE A 6 -11.48 9.78 -24.77
N ALA A 7 -11.70 9.06 -25.87
CA ALA A 7 -12.87 8.21 -26.03
C ALA A 7 -12.95 7.13 -24.94
N PHE A 8 -11.82 6.52 -24.53
CA PHE A 8 -11.81 5.59 -23.40
C PHE A 8 -12.14 6.26 -22.08
N ILE A 9 -11.57 7.45 -21.80
CA ILE A 9 -11.85 8.19 -20.56
C ILE A 9 -13.34 8.59 -20.49
N THR A 10 -13.91 9.13 -21.57
CA THR A 10 -15.32 9.51 -21.63
C THR A 10 -16.22 8.30 -21.42
N LYS A 11 -15.94 7.16 -22.09
CA LYS A 11 -16.70 5.92 -21.86
C LYS A 11 -16.60 5.44 -20.42
N ALA A 12 -15.42 5.52 -19.82
CA ALA A 12 -15.22 5.14 -18.42
C ALA A 12 -16.05 6.01 -17.48
N GLN A 13 -16.06 7.34 -17.69
CA GLN A 13 -16.86 8.26 -16.90
C GLN A 13 -18.35 8.02 -17.09
N THR A 14 -18.84 7.83 -18.33
CA THR A 14 -20.26 7.51 -18.58
C THR A 14 -20.67 6.21 -17.87
N ALA A 15 -19.84 5.17 -17.96
CA ALA A 15 -20.08 3.90 -17.27
C ALA A 15 -20.11 4.10 -15.75
N TYR A 16 -19.18 4.89 -15.19
CA TYR A 16 -19.12 5.19 -13.77
C TYR A 16 -20.41 5.86 -13.25
N HIS A 17 -20.84 6.94 -13.90
CA HIS A 17 -22.08 7.64 -13.52
C HIS A 17 -23.34 6.78 -13.71
N SER A 18 -23.26 5.75 -14.56
CA SER A 18 -24.33 4.77 -14.77
C SER A 18 -24.26 3.58 -13.80
N GLY A 19 -23.37 3.60 -12.80
CA GLY A 19 -23.17 2.50 -11.84
C GLY A 19 -22.47 1.26 -12.43
N LYS A 20 -21.96 1.32 -13.66
CA LYS A 20 -21.27 0.21 -14.34
C LYS A 20 -19.77 0.23 -14.03
N TYR A 21 -19.41 0.01 -12.76
CA TYR A 21 -18.04 0.22 -12.27
C TYR A 21 -17.00 -0.70 -12.91
N LEU A 22 -17.33 -1.96 -13.20
CA LEU A 22 -16.42 -2.88 -13.89
C LEU A 22 -16.10 -2.40 -15.30
N GLU A 23 -17.12 -1.96 -16.05
CA GLU A 23 -16.95 -1.36 -17.38
C GLU A 23 -16.12 -0.07 -17.31
N ALA A 24 -16.36 0.76 -16.28
CA ALA A 24 -15.54 1.95 -16.03
C ALA A 24 -14.08 1.59 -15.82
N SER A 25 -13.79 0.61 -14.96
CA SER A 25 -12.42 0.11 -14.72
C SER A 25 -11.76 -0.34 -16.01
N GLN A 26 -12.42 -1.19 -16.80
CA GLN A 26 -11.87 -1.71 -18.05
C GLN A 26 -11.54 -0.59 -19.05
N ASN A 27 -12.36 0.45 -19.14
CA ASN A 27 -12.10 1.59 -20.01
C ASN A 27 -10.93 2.45 -19.49
N TYR A 28 -10.81 2.68 -18.18
CA TYR A 28 -9.62 3.34 -17.62
C TYR A 28 -8.35 2.52 -17.86
N GLN A 29 -8.38 1.20 -17.70
CA GLN A 29 -7.26 0.32 -18.02
C GLN A 29 -6.82 0.47 -19.48
N LYS A 30 -7.78 0.51 -20.43
CA LYS A 30 -7.49 0.72 -21.86
C LYS A 30 -6.83 2.09 -22.09
N ALA A 31 -7.32 3.15 -21.46
CA ALA A 31 -6.72 4.48 -21.54
C ALA A 31 -5.28 4.50 -21.02
N ILE A 32 -5.05 3.98 -19.81
CA ILE A 32 -3.72 3.91 -19.18
C ILE A 32 -2.75 3.10 -20.05
N LYS A 33 -3.14 1.88 -20.46
CA LYS A 33 -2.31 1.01 -21.31
C LYS A 33 -1.97 1.70 -22.63
N LYS A 34 -2.91 2.41 -23.25
CA LYS A 34 -2.68 3.16 -24.50
C LYS A 34 -1.70 4.32 -24.30
N ILE A 35 -1.85 5.09 -23.22
CA ILE A 35 -0.93 6.19 -22.90
C ILE A 35 0.49 5.66 -22.70
N LEU A 36 0.64 4.60 -21.89
CA LEU A 36 1.93 3.98 -21.62
C LEU A 36 2.58 3.35 -22.86
N LYS A 37 1.78 2.90 -23.83
CA LYS A 37 2.30 2.30 -25.07
C LYS A 37 2.74 3.36 -26.08
N ASP A 38 1.89 4.34 -26.36
CA ASP A 38 2.01 5.13 -27.59
C ASP A 38 2.10 6.65 -27.36
N GLU A 39 1.89 7.15 -26.14
CA GLU A 39 1.80 8.59 -25.87
C GLU A 39 2.92 9.08 -24.95
N ARG A 40 3.00 10.41 -24.79
CA ARG A 40 3.82 11.05 -23.74
C ARG A 40 3.07 10.98 -22.39
N VAL A 41 3.79 10.60 -21.33
CA VAL A 41 3.18 10.37 -20.01
C VAL A 41 2.82 11.66 -19.26
N GLY A 42 3.57 12.75 -19.46
CA GLY A 42 3.32 14.07 -18.85
C GLY A 42 2.41 15.01 -19.63
N VAL A 43 1.57 14.51 -20.55
CA VAL A 43 0.65 15.37 -21.31
C VAL A 43 -0.38 15.99 -20.37
N LYS A 44 -0.52 17.32 -20.41
CA LYS A 44 -1.51 18.07 -19.62
C LYS A 44 -2.93 17.87 -20.16
N LEU A 45 -3.89 17.90 -19.26
CA LEU A 45 -5.32 18.01 -19.57
C LEU A 45 -5.58 19.33 -20.32
N PRO A 46 -6.63 19.38 -21.16
CA PRO A 46 -7.02 20.62 -21.81
C PRO A 46 -7.42 21.67 -20.75
N PRO A 47 -7.19 22.97 -20.99
CA PRO A 47 -7.56 24.03 -20.05
C PRO A 47 -9.06 24.05 -19.69
N SER A 48 -9.91 23.54 -20.58
CA SER A 48 -11.35 23.40 -20.37
C SER A 48 -11.75 22.23 -19.46
N ALA A 49 -10.82 21.37 -19.06
CA ALA A 49 -11.11 20.27 -18.15
C ALA A 49 -11.48 20.82 -16.76
N ILE A 50 -12.70 20.51 -16.32
CA ILE A 50 -13.17 20.82 -14.97
C ILE A 50 -12.59 19.74 -14.04
N VAL A 51 -11.54 20.12 -13.31
CA VAL A 51 -10.89 19.28 -12.30
C VAL A 51 -10.75 20.08 -11.01
N GLY A 52 -10.79 19.40 -9.88
CA GLY A 52 -10.61 19.99 -8.56
C GLY A 52 -9.26 20.70 -8.41
N ALA A 53 -9.14 21.57 -7.42
CA ALA A 53 -7.92 22.34 -7.17
C ALA A 53 -6.69 21.42 -6.95
N ASN A 54 -6.90 20.31 -6.24
CA ASN A 54 -5.85 19.34 -5.89
C ASN A 54 -5.75 18.18 -6.90
N ASP A 55 -6.61 18.12 -7.91
CA ASP A 55 -6.61 17.00 -8.85
C ASP A 55 -5.38 17.04 -9.78
N PRO A 56 -4.90 15.87 -10.24
CA PRO A 56 -3.82 15.81 -11.22
C PRO A 56 -4.17 16.57 -12.50
N ARG A 57 -3.19 17.29 -13.07
CA ARG A 57 -3.36 18.09 -14.30
C ARG A 57 -2.83 17.39 -15.54
N GLU A 58 -2.11 16.29 -15.39
CA GLU A 58 -1.66 15.41 -16.44
C GLU A 58 -2.69 14.31 -16.68
N VAL A 59 -2.89 13.93 -17.94
CA VAL A 59 -3.95 12.97 -18.28
C VAL A 59 -3.70 11.58 -17.73
N LEU A 60 -2.46 11.10 -17.72
CA LEU A 60 -2.13 9.79 -17.16
C LEU A 60 -2.39 9.76 -15.65
N PRO A 61 -1.78 10.64 -14.83
CA PRO A 61 -2.13 10.83 -13.43
C PRO A 61 -3.63 11.00 -13.15
N TYR A 62 -4.36 11.79 -13.94
CA TYR A 62 -5.79 11.98 -13.76
C TYR A 62 -6.56 10.67 -13.98
N CYS A 63 -6.25 9.95 -15.07
CA CYS A 63 -6.84 8.65 -15.36
C CYS A 63 -6.46 7.61 -14.29
N TRP A 64 -5.23 7.68 -13.76
CA TRP A 64 -4.75 6.84 -12.67
C TRP A 64 -5.51 7.10 -11.37
N ALA A 65 -5.79 8.37 -11.04
CA ALA A 65 -6.58 8.74 -9.87
C ALA A 65 -7.99 8.13 -9.95
N LEU A 66 -8.67 8.29 -11.08
CA LEU A 66 -10.00 7.73 -11.29
C LEU A 66 -10.01 6.19 -11.26
N PHE A 67 -9.01 5.57 -11.88
CA PHE A 67 -8.85 4.12 -11.86
C PHE A 67 -8.64 3.58 -10.44
N THR A 68 -7.72 4.17 -9.69
CA THR A 68 -7.40 3.71 -8.32
C THR A 68 -8.54 3.98 -7.34
N HIS A 69 -9.35 5.02 -7.55
CA HIS A 69 -10.54 5.30 -6.74
C HIS A 69 -11.53 4.12 -6.72
N LEU A 70 -11.67 3.40 -7.84
CA LEU A 70 -12.53 2.20 -7.94
C LEU A 70 -12.14 1.06 -6.98
N PHE A 71 -10.89 1.06 -6.53
CA PHE A 71 -10.34 0.07 -5.58
C PHE A 71 -10.22 0.62 -4.16
N ARG A 72 -10.72 1.84 -3.90
CA ARG A 72 -10.61 2.52 -2.60
C ARG A 72 -11.94 2.99 -2.04
N ASP A 73 -12.88 3.36 -2.90
CA ASP A 73 -14.17 3.86 -2.46
C ASP A 73 -15.10 2.71 -2.05
N ALA A 74 -15.68 2.79 -0.86
CA ALA A 74 -16.53 1.75 -0.29
C ALA A 74 -17.74 1.39 -1.18
N ASN A 75 -18.25 2.34 -1.97
CA ASN A 75 -19.38 2.09 -2.87
C ASN A 75 -18.98 1.32 -4.12
N THR A 76 -17.70 1.36 -4.49
CA THR A 76 -17.18 0.78 -5.73
C THR A 76 -16.39 -0.51 -5.51
N MET A 77 -15.66 -0.64 -4.39
CA MET A 77 -14.83 -1.81 -4.07
C MET A 77 -15.62 -3.12 -4.00
N LYS A 78 -16.90 -3.07 -3.61
CA LYS A 78 -17.79 -4.24 -3.64
C LYS A 78 -18.02 -4.79 -5.05
N PHE A 79 -17.83 -3.98 -6.08
CA PHE A 79 -17.98 -4.36 -7.48
C PHE A 79 -16.64 -4.53 -8.21
N VAL A 80 -15.60 -3.81 -7.80
CA VAL A 80 -14.27 -3.82 -8.42
C VAL A 80 -13.23 -4.26 -7.39
N ASN A 81 -12.83 -5.52 -7.49
CA ASN A 81 -11.83 -6.14 -6.63
C ASN A 81 -11.00 -7.16 -7.41
N GLN A 82 -10.09 -7.87 -6.73
CA GLN A 82 -9.20 -8.83 -7.37
C GLN A 82 -9.95 -9.97 -8.09
N ALA A 83 -11.12 -10.38 -7.59
CA ALA A 83 -11.90 -11.45 -8.18
C ALA A 83 -12.73 -10.96 -9.39
N SER A 84 -13.35 -9.79 -9.28
CA SER A 84 -14.21 -9.25 -10.35
C SER A 84 -13.43 -8.55 -11.47
N ASP A 85 -12.25 -7.99 -11.18
CA ASP A 85 -11.39 -7.31 -12.14
C ASP A 85 -9.90 -7.70 -11.98
N PRO A 86 -9.54 -8.95 -12.31
CA PRO A 86 -8.18 -9.44 -12.16
C PRO A 86 -7.17 -8.68 -13.03
N GLU A 87 -7.60 -8.19 -14.20
CA GLU A 87 -6.73 -7.41 -15.09
C GLU A 87 -6.48 -5.99 -14.57
N GLY A 88 -7.50 -5.37 -13.94
CA GLY A 88 -7.32 -4.12 -13.20
C GLY A 88 -6.35 -4.30 -12.04
N TYR A 89 -6.55 -5.34 -11.23
CA TYR A 89 -5.64 -5.64 -10.12
C TYR A 89 -4.20 -5.92 -10.61
N LYS A 90 -4.05 -6.63 -11.74
CA LYS A 90 -2.74 -6.86 -12.37
C LYS A 90 -2.08 -5.57 -12.84
N LEU A 91 -2.84 -4.66 -13.44
CA LEU A 91 -2.33 -3.33 -13.81
C LEU A 91 -1.86 -2.57 -12.56
N LEU A 92 -2.69 -2.53 -11.52
CA LEU A 92 -2.36 -1.88 -10.25
C LEU A 92 -1.07 -2.45 -9.64
N ASN A 93 -0.97 -3.78 -9.55
CA ASN A 93 0.19 -4.48 -9.00
C ASN A 93 1.46 -4.27 -9.84
N SER A 94 1.33 -4.02 -11.15
CA SER A 94 2.48 -3.73 -12.01
C SER A 94 3.18 -2.39 -11.69
N PHE A 95 2.46 -1.48 -11.02
CA PHE A 95 2.99 -0.22 -10.49
C PHE A 95 3.35 -0.32 -8.99
N ARG A 96 3.30 -1.49 -8.35
CA ARG A 96 3.74 -1.62 -6.96
C ARG A 96 5.23 -1.28 -6.82
N VAL A 97 5.62 -0.74 -5.66
CA VAL A 97 7.03 -0.57 -5.29
C VAL A 97 7.78 -1.91 -5.46
N GLY A 98 8.95 -1.85 -6.09
CA GLY A 98 9.79 -3.01 -6.37
C GLY A 98 9.36 -3.86 -7.57
N HIS A 99 8.24 -3.56 -8.23
CA HIS A 99 7.87 -4.20 -9.48
C HIS A 99 8.53 -3.50 -10.67
N THR A 100 9.16 -4.27 -11.55
CA THR A 100 9.70 -3.77 -12.83
C THR A 100 8.69 -4.04 -13.94
N ASN A 101 8.25 -2.99 -14.64
CA ASN A 101 7.39 -3.10 -15.82
C ASN A 101 8.10 -2.40 -16.99
N PRO A 102 8.12 -2.98 -18.21
CA PRO A 102 8.72 -2.34 -19.38
C PRO A 102 8.21 -0.93 -19.66
N SER A 103 6.94 -0.65 -19.34
CA SER A 103 6.35 0.69 -19.48
C SER A 103 6.98 1.75 -18.57
N HIS A 104 7.66 1.37 -17.48
CA HIS A 104 8.35 2.31 -16.60
C HIS A 104 9.50 3.04 -17.32
N ALA A 105 10.08 2.44 -18.37
CA ALA A 105 11.11 3.06 -19.21
C ALA A 105 10.60 4.27 -20.02
N ARG A 106 9.28 4.49 -20.06
CA ARG A 106 8.66 5.64 -20.73
C ARG A 106 8.74 6.92 -19.91
N PHE A 107 8.98 6.81 -18.60
CA PHE A 107 9.10 7.96 -17.71
C PHE A 107 10.54 8.47 -17.73
N ARG A 108 10.87 9.31 -18.71
CA ARG A 108 12.25 9.65 -19.06
C ARG A 108 12.74 10.91 -18.35
N THR A 109 11.90 11.95 -18.30
CA THR A 109 12.26 13.24 -17.72
C THR A 109 12.26 13.18 -16.19
N ALA A 110 12.83 14.20 -15.54
CA ALA A 110 12.76 14.32 -14.07
C ALA A 110 11.30 14.40 -13.59
N GLU A 111 10.47 15.18 -14.28
CA GLU A 111 9.04 15.31 -14.01
C GLU A 111 8.30 13.96 -14.19
N ASP A 112 8.56 13.26 -15.29
CA ASP A 112 7.93 11.95 -15.53
C ASP A 112 8.31 10.96 -14.42
N LYS A 113 9.56 10.99 -13.94
CA LYS A 113 9.98 10.13 -12.83
C LYS A 113 9.22 10.45 -11.56
N ILE A 114 8.89 11.72 -11.27
CA ILE A 114 8.02 12.09 -10.15
C ILE A 114 6.62 11.50 -10.34
N LEU A 115 6.06 11.56 -11.56
CA LEU A 115 4.77 10.93 -11.87
C LEU A 115 4.78 9.44 -11.59
N LEU A 116 5.80 8.72 -12.08
CA LEU A 116 5.95 7.28 -11.84
C LEU A 116 6.00 6.98 -10.34
N LYS A 117 6.78 7.74 -9.57
CA LYS A 117 6.92 7.53 -8.13
C LYS A 117 5.62 7.77 -7.39
N GLY A 118 4.90 8.84 -7.72
CA GLY A 118 3.57 9.10 -7.16
C GLY A 118 2.58 7.98 -7.49
N MET A 119 2.56 7.51 -8.75
CA MET A 119 1.74 6.37 -9.16
C MET A 119 2.11 5.09 -8.37
N GLN A 120 3.39 4.84 -8.12
CA GLN A 120 3.87 3.68 -7.35
C GLN A 120 3.49 3.73 -5.87
N ILE A 121 3.56 4.92 -5.26
CA ILE A 121 3.11 5.17 -3.88
C ILE A 121 1.62 4.85 -3.78
N VAL A 122 0.80 5.44 -4.66
CA VAL A 122 -0.65 5.23 -4.63
C VAL A 122 -1.01 3.77 -4.96
N ALA A 123 -0.33 3.14 -5.93
CA ALA A 123 -0.52 1.72 -6.23
C ALA A 123 -0.34 0.86 -4.98
N SER A 124 0.75 1.08 -4.26
CA SER A 124 1.10 0.30 -3.07
C SER A 124 0.14 0.57 -1.92
N GLY A 125 -0.28 1.83 -1.70
CA GLY A 125 -1.33 2.17 -0.75
C GLY A 125 -2.67 1.51 -1.08
N THR A 126 -3.12 1.58 -2.34
CA THR A 126 -4.38 0.97 -2.78
C THR A 126 -4.35 -0.55 -2.66
N ILE A 127 -3.26 -1.21 -3.06
CA ILE A 127 -3.10 -2.67 -2.85
C ILE A 127 -3.15 -2.99 -1.36
N GLY A 128 -2.51 -2.17 -0.51
CA GLY A 128 -2.58 -2.34 0.93
C GLY A 128 -4.02 -2.33 1.45
N LEU A 129 -4.85 -1.39 0.96
CA LEU A 129 -6.27 -1.29 1.30
C LEU A 129 -7.08 -2.49 0.82
N VAL A 130 -6.95 -2.89 -0.45
CA VAL A 130 -7.64 -4.07 -1.01
C VAL A 130 -7.27 -5.35 -0.24
N VAL A 131 -6.00 -5.51 0.08
CA VAL A 131 -5.50 -6.68 0.81
C VAL A 131 -5.96 -6.67 2.27
N TRP A 132 -6.05 -5.49 2.89
CA TRP A 132 -6.67 -5.35 4.20
C TRP A 132 -8.13 -5.79 4.13
N ASP A 133 -8.86 -5.39 3.10
CA ASP A 133 -10.26 -5.80 2.91
C ASP A 133 -10.42 -7.33 2.81
N THR A 134 -9.42 -8.02 2.23
CA THR A 134 -9.35 -9.50 2.22
C THR A 134 -8.79 -10.14 3.50
N HIS A 135 -8.67 -9.37 4.58
CA HIS A 135 -8.21 -9.81 5.90
C HIS A 135 -6.74 -10.28 5.99
N ASP A 136 -5.88 -9.92 5.01
CA ASP A 136 -4.43 -10.17 5.06
C ASP A 136 -3.68 -8.93 5.59
N ARG A 137 -3.81 -8.72 6.90
CA ARG A 137 -3.24 -7.54 7.60
C ARG A 137 -1.72 -7.44 7.45
N VAL A 138 -1.04 -8.58 7.38
CA VAL A 138 0.42 -8.65 7.21
C VAL A 138 0.84 -8.09 5.86
N THR A 139 0.19 -8.55 4.78
CA THR A 139 0.48 -8.01 3.45
C THR A 139 0.05 -6.56 3.37
N ALA A 140 -1.10 -6.17 3.92
CA ALA A 140 -1.54 -4.77 3.95
C ALA A 140 -0.49 -3.85 4.58
N ALA A 141 -0.02 -4.20 5.78
CA ALA A 141 0.99 -3.44 6.50
C ALA A 141 2.31 -3.35 5.71
N LYS A 142 2.72 -4.44 5.05
CA LYS A 142 3.89 -4.45 4.16
C LYS A 142 3.75 -3.46 3.01
N ARG A 143 2.59 -3.47 2.34
CA ARG A 143 2.32 -2.57 1.20
C ARG A 143 2.33 -1.10 1.61
N TYR A 144 1.77 -0.78 2.77
CA TYR A 144 1.80 0.58 3.32
C TYR A 144 3.23 1.04 3.65
N ARG A 145 4.05 0.18 4.27
CA ARG A 145 5.46 0.51 4.52
C ARG A 145 6.25 0.72 3.23
N GLU A 146 6.07 -0.13 2.23
CA GLU A 146 6.70 0.04 0.91
C GLU A 146 6.37 1.42 0.28
N ALA A 147 5.11 1.87 0.37
CA ALA A 147 4.70 3.19 -0.10
C ALA A 147 5.37 4.34 0.67
N ILE A 148 5.40 4.24 2.00
CA ILE A 148 5.98 5.25 2.89
C ILE A 148 7.49 5.36 2.70
N GLU A 149 8.20 4.22 2.61
CA GLU A 149 9.65 4.22 2.39
C GLU A 149 10.00 4.77 1.00
N LEU A 150 9.20 4.51 -0.04
CA LEU A 150 9.39 5.14 -1.34
C LEU A 150 9.16 6.65 -1.30
N ALA A 151 8.17 7.12 -0.55
CA ALA A 151 7.94 8.56 -0.38
C ALA A 151 9.15 9.27 0.26
N LYS A 152 9.82 8.63 1.22
CA LYS A 152 11.03 9.17 1.89
C LYS A 152 12.20 9.40 0.94
N THR A 153 12.30 8.63 -0.16
CA THR A 153 13.38 8.80 -1.14
C THR A 153 13.17 9.98 -2.09
N HIS A 154 12.03 10.68 -1.99
CA HIS A 154 11.68 11.80 -2.86
C HIS A 154 11.25 13.00 -2.04
N GLU A 155 12.03 14.09 -2.11
CA GLU A 155 11.82 15.31 -1.32
C GLU A 155 10.37 15.83 -1.40
N VAL A 156 9.81 15.86 -2.62
CA VAL A 156 8.43 16.25 -2.93
C VAL A 156 7.42 15.51 -2.05
N PHE A 157 7.56 14.19 -1.90
CA PHE A 157 6.64 13.33 -1.14
C PHE A 157 7.02 13.15 0.33
N ASN A 158 8.27 13.42 0.70
CA ASN A 158 8.78 13.40 2.08
C ASN A 158 8.45 14.69 2.88
N SER A 159 7.78 15.64 2.23
CA SER A 159 7.37 16.93 2.79
C SER A 159 6.22 16.81 3.81
N PHE A 160 5.51 15.68 3.85
CA PHE A 160 4.52 15.38 4.88
C PHE A 160 5.18 14.49 5.92
N GLY A 161 5.35 15.03 7.13
CA GLY A 161 6.06 14.45 8.27
C GLY A 161 5.77 12.97 8.57
N ASP A 162 6.57 12.36 9.44
CA ASP A 162 6.41 10.93 9.78
C ASP A 162 5.19 10.68 10.67
N SER A 163 4.70 11.71 11.36
CA SER A 163 3.54 11.65 12.24
C SER A 163 2.30 12.36 11.66
N PHE A 164 1.12 11.95 12.14
CA PHE A 164 -0.20 12.40 11.68
C PHE A 164 -0.47 13.89 11.96
N ASP A 165 0.12 14.42 13.03
CA ASP A 165 -0.10 15.78 13.54
C ASP A 165 1.02 16.74 13.12
N GLU A 166 2.04 16.23 12.40
CA GLU A 166 3.08 17.08 11.86
C GLU A 166 2.52 17.97 10.76
N SER A 167 2.62 19.28 10.99
CA SER A 167 2.36 20.27 9.95
C SER A 167 3.23 19.97 8.72
N PRO A 168 2.73 20.21 7.50
CA PRO A 168 3.54 20.03 6.30
C PRO A 168 4.87 20.77 6.46
N LYS A 169 5.99 20.10 6.14
CA LYS A 169 7.31 20.72 6.19
C LYS A 169 7.32 21.95 5.26
N PRO A 170 8.18 22.95 5.47
CA PRO A 170 8.21 24.17 4.64
C PRO A 170 8.24 23.91 3.12
N GLY A 171 8.88 22.81 2.68
CA GLY A 171 8.88 22.37 1.27
C GLY A 171 7.52 21.93 0.69
N ALA A 172 6.49 21.73 1.52
CA ALA A 172 5.14 21.38 1.08
C ALA A 172 4.37 22.57 0.47
N GLN A 173 4.80 23.82 0.73
CA GLN A 173 4.12 25.03 0.27
C GLN A 173 4.19 25.23 -1.26
N GLY A 174 5.04 24.47 -1.95
CA GLY A 174 5.19 24.51 -3.41
C GLY A 174 4.46 23.41 -4.18
N LEU A 175 3.87 22.43 -3.49
CA LEU A 175 3.22 21.28 -4.12
C LEU A 175 1.94 21.69 -4.83
N LYS A 176 1.73 21.15 -6.04
CA LYS A 176 0.54 21.46 -6.83
C LYS A 176 -0.04 20.20 -7.46
N HIS A 177 -1.37 20.17 -7.54
CA HIS A 177 -2.10 19.18 -8.34
C HIS A 177 -1.73 17.74 -7.97
N PHE A 178 -1.10 16.99 -8.88
CA PHE A 178 -0.74 15.59 -8.69
C PHE A 178 0.02 15.32 -7.39
N GLU A 179 0.93 16.20 -7.00
CA GLU A 179 1.75 15.97 -5.81
C GLU A 179 0.92 16.09 -4.51
N LEU A 180 -0.03 17.03 -4.47
CA LEU A 180 -0.99 17.16 -3.38
C LEU A 180 -1.90 15.93 -3.31
N TRP A 181 -2.40 15.47 -4.45
CA TRP A 181 -3.22 14.26 -4.51
C TRP A 181 -2.46 13.01 -4.02
N VAL A 182 -1.19 12.84 -4.41
CA VAL A 182 -0.34 11.75 -3.90
C VAL A 182 -0.14 11.87 -2.38
N ALA A 183 0.06 13.09 -1.89
CA ALA A 183 0.25 13.35 -0.47
C ALA A 183 -0.98 13.00 0.37
N GLU A 184 -2.19 13.32 -0.11
CA GLU A 184 -3.45 12.93 0.53
C GLU A 184 -3.57 11.40 0.64
N ASN A 185 -3.25 10.67 -0.44
CA ASN A 185 -3.22 9.21 -0.44
C ASN A 185 -2.15 8.64 0.51
N LEU A 186 -1.00 9.30 0.60
CA LEU A 186 0.07 8.90 1.52
C LEU A 186 -0.34 9.12 2.98
N LYS A 187 -1.06 10.20 3.27
CA LYS A 187 -1.62 10.47 4.60
C LYS A 187 -2.59 9.37 5.02
N GLU A 188 -3.51 8.97 4.12
CA GLU A 188 -4.41 7.84 4.37
C GLU A 188 -3.63 6.53 4.59
N THR A 189 -2.62 6.27 3.76
CA THR A 189 -1.74 5.10 3.89
C THR A 189 -1.04 5.03 5.25
N LYS A 190 -0.53 6.17 5.75
CA LYS A 190 0.07 6.27 7.09
C LYS A 190 -0.94 6.00 8.20
N ASN A 191 -2.15 6.54 8.08
CA ASN A 191 -3.23 6.32 9.06
C ASN A 191 -3.62 4.85 9.15
N ASN A 192 -3.77 4.20 7.99
CA ASN A 192 -4.09 2.79 7.88
C ASN A 192 -3.01 1.92 8.54
N LEU A 193 -1.73 2.20 8.29
CA LEU A 193 -0.63 1.50 8.94
C LEU A 193 -0.61 1.71 10.47
N LYS A 194 -0.83 2.96 10.94
CA LYS A 194 -0.90 3.28 12.37
C LYS A 194 -2.06 2.56 13.05
N TYR A 195 -3.18 2.40 12.38
CA TYR A 195 -4.30 1.60 12.88
C TYR A 195 -3.91 0.13 13.01
N LEU A 196 -3.34 -0.46 11.96
CA LEU A 196 -2.90 -1.86 11.97
C LEU A 196 -1.88 -2.13 13.10
N ALA A 197 -0.90 -1.24 13.27
CA ALA A 197 0.08 -1.34 14.35
C ALA A 197 -0.57 -1.28 15.74
N ARG A 198 -1.49 -0.32 15.97
CA ARG A 198 -2.21 -0.21 17.26
C ARG A 198 -3.09 -1.42 17.58
N VAL A 199 -3.64 -2.09 16.56
CA VAL A 199 -4.41 -3.31 16.76
C VAL A 199 -3.48 -4.50 17.03
N ASP A 200 -2.32 -4.57 16.37
CA ASP A 200 -1.32 -5.60 16.64
C ASP A 200 -0.68 -5.46 18.03
N ASP A 201 -0.43 -4.24 18.49
CA ASP A 201 0.15 -3.96 19.82
C ASP A 201 -0.84 -4.27 20.96
N ARG A 202 -2.14 -4.07 20.73
CA ARG A 202 -3.20 -4.50 21.68
C ARG A 202 -3.42 -6.01 21.69
N GLY A 203 -2.85 -6.73 20.74
CA GLY A 203 -2.81 -8.19 20.72
C GLY A 203 -1.77 -8.75 21.69
N GLU A 204 -1.78 -8.31 22.96
CA GLU A 204 -1.02 -8.97 24.05
C GLU A 204 -1.37 -10.47 24.12
N ASP A 205 -2.53 -10.88 23.60
CA ASP A 205 -2.96 -12.27 23.42
C ASP A 205 -2.31 -13.04 22.26
N LEU A 206 -1.66 -12.39 21.29
CA LEU A 206 -0.99 -13.13 20.19
C LEU A 206 0.25 -13.87 20.68
N ASP A 207 1.00 -13.25 21.58
CA ASP A 207 2.21 -13.86 22.14
C ASP A 207 1.87 -14.94 23.17
N SER A 208 0.69 -14.88 23.82
CA SER A 208 0.20 -15.98 24.67
C SER A 208 -0.35 -17.15 23.84
N PHE A 209 -0.96 -16.86 22.68
CA PHE A 209 -1.53 -17.87 21.79
C PHE A 209 -0.48 -18.60 20.92
N PHE A 210 0.54 -17.88 20.45
CA PHE A 210 1.65 -18.44 19.66
C PHE A 210 2.95 -18.63 20.46
N GLY A 211 2.89 -18.41 21.78
CA GLY A 211 4.02 -18.33 22.70
C GLY A 211 4.81 -19.60 22.94
N ASP A 212 4.48 -20.70 22.27
CA ASP A 212 5.30 -21.90 22.30
C ASP A 212 6.26 -21.95 21.10
N PRO A 213 7.56 -21.65 21.28
CA PRO A 213 8.57 -21.75 20.23
C PRO A 213 8.82 -23.19 19.74
N GLU A 214 8.26 -24.21 20.41
CA GLU A 214 8.30 -25.62 19.99
C GLU A 214 7.04 -26.06 19.23
N SER A 215 6.01 -25.21 19.12
CA SER A 215 4.81 -25.51 18.34
C SER A 215 5.15 -25.75 16.86
N PRO A 216 4.60 -26.80 16.21
CA PRO A 216 4.77 -27.05 14.76
C PRO A 216 4.35 -25.86 13.89
N ALA A 217 3.49 -25.00 14.43
CA ALA A 217 3.00 -23.78 13.82
C ALA A 217 4.09 -22.68 13.73
N GLY A 218 5.19 -22.80 14.48
CA GLY A 218 6.32 -21.88 14.54
C GLY A 218 7.10 -21.71 13.23
N ASN A 219 6.80 -22.50 12.19
CA ASN A 219 7.38 -22.34 10.85
C ASN A 219 6.46 -21.57 9.88
N LEU A 220 5.19 -21.33 10.24
CA LEU A 220 4.25 -20.59 9.40
C LEU A 220 4.23 -19.11 9.81
N ARG A 221 4.84 -18.28 8.96
CA ARG A 221 4.94 -16.82 9.13
C ARG A 221 3.59 -16.08 9.11
N LYS A 222 2.54 -16.74 8.61
CA LYS A 222 1.17 -16.23 8.56
C LYS A 222 0.24 -17.30 9.07
N GLN A 223 -0.65 -16.95 9.99
CA GLN A 223 -1.69 -17.84 10.46
C GLN A 223 -3.03 -17.13 10.48
N GLN A 224 -4.06 -17.87 10.11
CA GLN A 224 -5.44 -17.46 10.24
C GLN A 224 -5.86 -17.67 11.69
N LEU A 225 -6.31 -16.60 12.34
CA LEU A 225 -6.85 -16.68 13.69
C LEU A 225 -8.34 -16.98 13.62
N PRO A 226 -8.84 -17.95 14.40
CA PRO A 226 -10.26 -18.34 14.39
C PRO A 226 -11.10 -17.50 15.36
N TYR A 227 -10.62 -16.33 15.81
CA TYR A 227 -11.38 -15.48 16.73
C TYR A 227 -11.94 -14.25 16.02
N PRO A 228 -13.18 -13.86 16.33
CA PRO A 228 -13.81 -12.70 15.75
C PRO A 228 -13.07 -11.42 16.18
N TYR A 229 -12.73 -10.56 15.22
CA TYR A 229 -12.28 -9.19 15.51
C TYR A 229 -13.29 -8.17 14.99
N VAL A 230 -13.44 -7.07 15.74
CA VAL A 230 -14.32 -5.95 15.34
C VAL A 230 -13.54 -5.00 14.44
N ARG A 231 -13.90 -4.97 13.16
CA ARG A 231 -13.46 -3.97 12.19
C ARG A 231 -14.39 -2.76 12.27
N TYR A 232 -13.80 -1.58 12.18
CA TYR A 232 -14.53 -0.32 12.07
C TYR A 232 -14.44 0.15 10.62
N GLU A 233 -15.58 0.28 9.97
CA GLU A 233 -15.67 0.74 8.59
C GLU A 233 -15.62 2.27 8.50
N PRO A 234 -15.29 2.84 7.33
CA PRO A 234 -15.24 4.29 7.13
C PRO A 234 -16.56 5.03 7.41
N ASP A 235 -17.70 4.35 7.27
CA ASP A 235 -19.04 4.87 7.59
C ASP A 235 -19.38 4.80 9.10
N GLY A 236 -18.44 4.33 9.92
CA GLY A 236 -18.60 4.14 11.36
C GLY A 236 -19.27 2.82 11.76
N THR A 237 -19.67 2.00 10.80
CA THR A 237 -20.24 0.66 11.09
C THR A 237 -19.17 -0.27 11.65
N ARG A 238 -19.63 -1.29 12.39
CA ARG A 238 -18.77 -2.29 13.01
C ARG A 238 -19.06 -3.64 12.38
N THR A 239 -18.08 -4.21 11.71
CA THR A 239 -18.18 -5.55 11.13
C THR A 239 -17.38 -6.52 11.99
N VAL A 240 -18.01 -7.63 12.38
CA VAL A 240 -17.31 -8.72 13.08
C VAL A 240 -16.76 -9.64 12.00
N VAL A 241 -15.45 -9.74 11.92
CA VAL A 241 -14.78 -10.65 11.00
C VAL A 241 -14.31 -11.85 11.79
N GLU A 242 -14.85 -13.02 11.48
CA GLU A 242 -14.57 -14.28 12.18
C GLU A 242 -13.14 -14.79 11.99
N ASN A 243 -12.46 -14.38 10.92
CA ASN A 243 -11.15 -14.87 10.55
C ASN A 243 -10.25 -13.78 9.95
N HIS A 244 -9.02 -13.64 10.45
CA HIS A 244 -8.00 -12.76 9.88
C HIS A 244 -6.61 -13.37 9.91
N VAL A 245 -5.79 -12.98 8.94
CA VAL A 245 -4.41 -13.45 8.83
C VAL A 245 -3.47 -12.48 9.54
N VAL A 246 -2.77 -12.98 10.56
CA VAL A 246 -1.72 -12.24 11.30
C VAL A 246 -0.36 -12.87 11.09
N ALA A 247 0.69 -12.09 11.36
CA ALA A 247 2.03 -12.65 11.42
C ALA A 247 2.29 -13.14 12.84
N THR A 248 2.67 -14.40 12.93
CA THR A 248 2.98 -15.07 14.20
C THR A 248 4.28 -14.57 14.79
N ASP A 249 5.22 -14.15 13.94
CA ASP A 249 6.53 -13.65 14.34
C ASP A 249 6.61 -12.12 14.29
N ARG A 250 7.42 -11.54 15.19
CA ARG A 250 7.75 -10.12 15.22
C ARG A 250 9.23 -9.90 15.41
N CYS A 251 9.73 -8.76 14.94
CA CYS A 251 11.08 -8.32 15.24
C CYS A 251 11.23 -8.09 16.75
N ALA A 252 12.18 -8.78 17.40
CA ALA A 252 12.39 -8.67 18.84
C ALA A 252 12.81 -7.25 19.28
N ASN A 253 13.42 -6.46 18.39
CA ASN A 253 13.81 -5.08 18.69
C ASN A 253 12.71 -4.05 18.43
N CYS A 254 12.09 -4.09 17.25
CA CYS A 254 11.21 -3.02 16.78
C CYS A 254 9.74 -3.43 16.59
N GLY A 255 9.38 -4.66 16.94
CA GLY A 255 8.00 -5.16 16.87
C GLY A 255 7.43 -5.38 15.45
N LYS A 256 8.17 -5.04 14.38
CA LYS A 256 7.68 -5.21 13.00
C LYS A 256 7.38 -6.67 12.67
N ARG A 257 6.18 -6.91 12.11
CA ARG A 257 5.62 -8.23 11.74
C ARG A 257 5.57 -8.49 10.22
N ASP A 258 5.78 -7.47 9.40
CA ASP A 258 5.51 -7.48 7.95
C ASP A 258 6.74 -7.79 7.07
N THR A 259 7.95 -7.65 7.64
CA THR A 259 9.23 -7.88 6.96
C THR A 259 9.74 -9.30 7.17
N LYS A 260 10.48 -9.85 6.19
CA LYS A 260 11.13 -11.17 6.37
C LYS A 260 12.07 -11.08 7.56
N LEU A 261 11.75 -11.81 8.61
CA LEU A 261 12.56 -11.86 9.81
C LEU A 261 13.61 -12.95 9.68
N ALA A 262 14.84 -12.62 10.05
CA ALA A 262 15.93 -13.57 10.18
C ALA A 262 16.03 -13.98 11.65
N ARG A 263 16.00 -15.30 11.91
CA ARG A 263 16.22 -15.83 13.26
C ARG A 263 17.68 -15.69 13.66
N CYS A 264 17.94 -15.52 14.96
CA CYS A 264 19.29 -15.52 15.50
C CYS A 264 19.99 -16.83 15.14
N GLY A 265 21.13 -16.77 14.46
CA GLY A 265 21.86 -17.95 13.98
C GLY A 265 22.35 -18.89 15.10
N THR A 266 22.39 -18.43 16.36
CA THR A 266 22.84 -19.21 17.51
C THR A 266 21.70 -19.96 18.19
N CYS A 267 20.63 -19.25 18.59
CA CYS A 267 19.55 -19.83 19.38
C CYS A 267 18.30 -20.16 18.56
N LEU A 268 18.10 -19.52 17.40
CA LEU A 268 16.90 -19.58 16.56
C LEU A 268 15.57 -19.23 17.27
N LYS A 269 15.63 -18.66 18.49
CA LYS A 269 14.47 -18.32 19.32
C LYS A 269 13.89 -16.94 19.02
N VAL A 270 14.75 -15.97 18.73
CA VAL A 270 14.33 -14.59 18.41
C VAL A 270 14.53 -14.32 16.93
N ALA A 271 13.73 -13.41 16.37
CA ALA A 271 13.80 -13.02 14.98
C ALA A 271 13.94 -11.50 14.84
N TYR A 272 14.69 -11.05 13.83
CA TYR A 272 14.98 -9.64 13.58
C TYR A 272 14.69 -9.28 12.13
N CYS A 273 14.19 -8.07 11.88
CA CYS A 273 13.96 -7.58 10.52
C CYS A 273 15.25 -7.17 9.79
N GLY A 274 16.41 -7.19 10.47
CA GLY A 274 17.70 -6.84 9.91
C GLY A 274 18.81 -6.80 10.96
N VAL A 275 20.05 -6.65 10.49
CA VAL A 275 21.25 -6.64 11.32
C VAL A 275 21.25 -5.48 12.32
N ASP A 276 20.70 -4.32 11.94
CA ASP A 276 20.65 -3.15 12.83
C ASP A 276 19.77 -3.40 14.05
N CYS A 277 18.60 -4.04 13.84
CA CYS A 277 17.71 -4.44 14.93
C CYS A 277 18.34 -5.53 15.80
N GLN A 278 19.06 -6.48 15.20
CA GLN A 278 19.81 -7.49 15.98
C GLN A 278 20.89 -6.83 16.85
N LYS A 279 21.67 -5.90 16.30
CA LYS A 279 22.73 -5.19 17.03
C LYS A 279 22.16 -4.34 18.17
N ALA A 280 21.04 -3.64 17.93
CA ALA A 280 20.38 -2.82 18.94
C ALA A 280 19.88 -3.65 20.14
N ASP A 281 19.32 -4.83 19.88
CA ASP A 281 18.81 -5.73 20.92
C ASP A 281 19.87 -6.66 21.52
N TRP A 282 21.05 -6.80 20.89
CA TRP A 282 22.06 -7.81 21.22
C TRP A 282 22.44 -7.85 22.70
N LYS A 283 22.61 -6.69 23.33
CA LYS A 283 22.99 -6.61 24.75
C LYS A 283 21.95 -7.28 25.66
N LYS A 284 20.66 -7.06 25.37
CA LYS A 284 19.55 -7.66 26.12
C LYS A 284 19.40 -9.13 25.76
N HIS A 285 19.31 -9.44 24.46
CA HIS A 285 19.13 -10.79 23.95
C HIS A 285 20.20 -11.77 24.42
N LYS A 286 21.48 -11.36 24.39
CA LYS A 286 22.61 -12.18 24.82
C LYS A 286 22.51 -12.56 26.30
N ALA A 287 22.03 -11.63 27.13
CA ALA A 287 21.91 -11.85 28.57
C ALA A 287 20.72 -12.76 28.94
N THR A 288 19.66 -12.77 28.13
CA THR A 288 18.38 -13.38 28.53
C THR A 288 18.03 -14.67 27.79
N VAL A 289 18.30 -14.77 26.49
CA VAL A 289 17.70 -15.82 25.63
C VAL A 289 18.69 -16.56 24.73
N CYS A 290 19.86 -15.98 24.44
CA CYS A 290 20.80 -16.55 23.46
C CYS A 290 21.60 -17.75 23.99
N VAL A 291 20.96 -18.92 24.03
CA VAL A 291 21.59 -20.22 24.31
C VAL A 291 21.68 -21.06 23.03
N GLN A 292 22.81 -21.77 22.84
CA GLN A 292 22.99 -22.64 21.67
C GLN A 292 21.91 -23.71 21.62
N LYS A 293 21.31 -23.90 20.43
CA LYS A 293 20.43 -25.05 20.19
C LYS A 293 21.32 -26.30 20.19
N LYS A 294 21.11 -27.22 21.14
CA LYS A 294 21.76 -28.55 21.09
C LYS A 294 21.36 -29.19 19.76
N LYS A 295 22.36 -29.59 18.96
CA LYS A 295 22.12 -30.44 17.78
C LYS A 295 21.49 -31.74 18.29
N GLN A 296 20.24 -32.01 17.90
CA GLN A 296 19.70 -33.37 17.87
C GLN A 296 20.27 -34.08 16.65
#